data_AF-A0A938WWQ4-F1
#
_entry.id   AF-A0A938WWQ4-F1
#
_cell.length_a   1.000
_cell.length_b   1.000
_cell.length_c   1.000
_cell.angle_alpha   90.00
_cell.angle_beta   90.00
_cell.angle_gamma   90.00
#
_symmetry.space_group_name_H-M   'P 1'
#
loop_
_entity.id
_entity.type
_entity.pdbx_description
1 polymer ?
#
loop_
_entity_poly.entity_id
_entity_poly.type
_entity_poly.pdbx_seq_one_letter_code
_entity_poly.pdbx_strand_id
1 'polypeptide(L)'
;MTVTEIVQILRKHWIAGVLALLVALGVTGGLVATSTPQYTASMTAIATSSSGQAQTSTSDSASGMTSIATRLATVPAVLQPVIDRLGLNTSVDALASQVSAVADANGFITISATSSNPKQAADIANTVYTSLTRQIADDSFASDKTGVLATLRLSVIKQAETPGKPSAPNVTKMWFIGLLAGIVLGFLAVIVAEFSDKKIRREEDVQRTVGAPVVVSVPKTSVFKGSAPVVVSNPAGRAAETIRRLALNLVFISPDRAAMPNVTVVTSAGPNEGKTTIATNLAAAIVESGKRVLLIDTDLRKPSVANMLDINGKVGLAHVLAGQASLDETVQRYWKPNFHVLPAGEQHGNPSILINSQAMEKLLAAASQQYDNVIVDSTPMSVANDAAVFARQGCTLLMVVGQGTGLKKLLRDTAREFAMINVAPAGAVFNMVKETRLAKKDYYYKYSDEKSEKRHGKAPRAAKSGAAEATGASDEPRER
;
A
#
# COMPACT_ATOMS: atom_id res chain seq x y z
N MET A 1 -13.08 -8.58 3.60
CA MET A 1 -12.35 -8.00 2.47
C MET A 1 -12.84 -8.65 1.20
N THR A 2 -13.32 -7.87 0.23
CA THR A 2 -13.73 -8.40 -1.07
C THR A 2 -12.50 -8.64 -1.95
N VAL A 3 -12.59 -9.55 -2.93
CA VAL A 3 -11.49 -9.80 -3.91
C VAL A 3 -11.08 -8.50 -4.62
N THR A 4 -12.04 -7.61 -4.86
CA THR A 4 -11.81 -6.30 -5.47
C THR A 4 -10.98 -5.35 -4.59
N GLU A 5 -11.13 -5.41 -3.26
CA GLU A 5 -10.30 -4.63 -2.34
C GLU A 5 -8.84 -5.10 -2.36
N ILE A 6 -8.60 -6.42 -2.39
CA ILE A 6 -7.25 -6.99 -2.43
C ILE A 6 -6.52 -6.55 -3.70
N VAL A 7 -7.18 -6.59 -4.87
CA VAL A 7 -6.58 -6.15 -6.14
C VAL A 7 -6.25 -4.65 -6.13
N GLN A 8 -7.11 -3.82 -5.52
CA GLN A 8 -6.84 -2.39 -5.40
C GLN A 8 -5.64 -2.09 -4.49
N ILE A 9 -5.53 -2.78 -3.35
CA ILE A 9 -4.41 -2.65 -2.41
C ILE A 9 -3.10 -3.08 -3.09
N LEU A 10 -3.14 -4.23 -3.79
CA LEU A 10 -1.97 -4.75 -4.50
C LEU A 10 -1.49 -3.78 -5.59
N ARG A 11 -2.40 -3.21 -6.37
CA ARG A 11 -2.07 -2.20 -7.40
C ARG A 11 -1.55 -0.89 -6.80
N LYS A 12 -1.99 -0.52 -5.60
CA LYS A 12 -1.59 0.71 -4.92
C LYS A 12 -0.18 0.63 -4.35
N HIS A 13 0.21 -0.53 -3.81
CA HIS A 13 1.48 -0.75 -3.12
C HIS A 13 2.41 -1.75 -3.82
N TRP A 14 2.21 -1.99 -5.13
CA TRP A 14 2.99 -2.96 -5.91
C TRP A 14 4.52 -2.74 -5.83
N ILE A 15 4.97 -1.47 -5.76
CA ILE A 15 6.39 -1.12 -5.61
C ILE A 15 6.98 -1.72 -4.32
N ALA A 16 6.25 -1.67 -3.21
CA ALA A 16 6.71 -2.26 -1.95
C ALA A 16 6.84 -3.78 -2.05
N GLY A 17 5.88 -4.43 -2.72
CA GLY A 17 5.91 -5.86 -2.98
C GLY A 17 7.10 -6.28 -3.88
N VAL A 18 7.32 -5.55 -4.98
CA VAL A 18 8.45 -5.80 -5.90
C VAL A 18 9.79 -5.57 -5.21
N LEU A 19 9.92 -4.51 -4.41
CA LEU A 19 11.15 -4.23 -3.68
C LEU A 19 11.47 -5.33 -2.66
N ALA A 20 10.47 -5.82 -1.93
CA ALA A 20 10.65 -6.95 -1.01
C ALA A 20 11.06 -8.24 -1.74
N LEU A 21 10.48 -8.51 -2.93
CA LEU A 21 10.88 -9.64 -3.77
C LEU A 21 12.34 -9.51 -4.24
N LEU A 22 12.74 -8.33 -4.72
CA LEU A 22 14.11 -8.09 -5.16
C LEU A 22 15.12 -8.24 -4.01
N VAL A 23 14.77 -7.78 -2.82
CA VAL A 23 15.60 -7.98 -1.62
C VAL A 23 15.74 -9.47 -1.30
N ALA A 24 14.64 -10.25 -1.31
CA ALA A 24 14.69 -11.69 -1.06
C ALA A 24 15.55 -12.46 -2.09
N LEU A 25 15.44 -12.10 -3.38
CA LEU A 25 16.26 -12.67 -4.44
C LEU A 25 17.73 -12.24 -4.30
N GLY A 26 18.00 -11.00 -3.93
CA GLY A 26 19.35 -10.51 -3.65
C GLY A 26 20.01 -11.24 -2.49
N VAL A 27 19.28 -11.45 -1.39
CA VAL A 27 19.74 -12.26 -0.24
C VAL A 27 20.01 -13.70 -0.66
N THR A 28 19.11 -14.30 -1.45
CA THR A 28 19.29 -15.67 -1.98
C THR A 28 20.53 -15.77 -2.87
N GLY A 29 20.73 -14.81 -3.77
CA GLY A 29 21.92 -14.74 -4.62
C GLY A 29 23.20 -14.56 -3.81
N GLY A 30 23.17 -13.73 -2.77
CA GLY A 30 24.27 -13.56 -1.82
C GLY A 30 24.63 -14.85 -1.10
N LEU A 31 23.63 -15.57 -0.56
CA LEU A 31 23.83 -16.87 0.09
C LEU A 31 24.40 -17.93 -0.87
N VAL A 32 23.93 -17.95 -2.13
CA VAL A 32 24.45 -18.86 -3.16
C VAL A 32 25.91 -18.51 -3.50
N ALA A 33 26.24 -17.22 -3.61
CA ALA A 33 27.59 -16.78 -3.95
C ALA A 33 28.62 -17.00 -2.82
N THR A 34 28.19 -16.97 -1.56
CA THR A 34 29.07 -17.23 -0.40
C THR A 34 29.13 -18.70 0.01
N SER A 35 28.22 -19.54 -0.50
CA SER A 35 28.23 -20.98 -0.22
C SER A 35 29.37 -21.67 -0.94
N THR A 36 30.13 -22.50 -0.22
CA THR A 36 31.20 -23.31 -0.81
C THR A 36 30.61 -24.48 -1.61
N PRO A 37 30.99 -24.64 -2.89
CA PRO A 37 30.51 -25.76 -3.69
C PRO A 37 31.08 -27.07 -3.15
N GLN A 38 30.22 -28.06 -2.93
CA GLN A 38 30.62 -29.41 -2.54
C GLN A 38 30.42 -30.37 -3.70
N TYR A 39 31.40 -31.23 -3.90
CA TYR A 39 31.46 -32.21 -4.97
C TYR A 39 31.46 -33.60 -4.35
N THR A 40 30.51 -34.44 -4.74
CA THR A 40 30.46 -35.84 -4.32
C THR A 40 30.91 -36.72 -5.48
N ALA A 41 31.95 -37.53 -5.26
CA ALA A 41 32.40 -38.55 -6.19
C ALA A 41 32.13 -39.93 -5.60
N SER A 42 31.70 -40.87 -6.43
CA SER A 42 31.31 -42.21 -5.99
C SER A 42 32.00 -43.27 -6.81
N MET A 43 32.58 -44.26 -6.14
CA MET A 43 33.02 -45.52 -6.75
C MET A 43 32.02 -46.62 -6.42
N THR A 44 31.90 -47.63 -7.28
CA THR A 44 31.08 -48.82 -7.04
C THR A 44 31.89 -50.10 -7.24
N ALA A 45 31.83 -51.00 -6.26
CA ALA A 45 32.49 -52.30 -6.26
C ALA A 45 31.49 -53.40 -5.90
N ILE A 46 31.78 -54.66 -6.26
CA ILE A 46 30.97 -55.82 -5.89
C ILE A 46 31.73 -56.70 -4.92
N ALA A 47 31.04 -57.16 -3.88
CA ALA A 47 31.55 -58.15 -2.95
C ALA A 47 31.30 -59.56 -3.50
N THR A 48 32.38 -60.33 -3.68
CA THR A 48 32.33 -61.73 -4.13
C THR A 48 33.08 -62.63 -3.16
N SER A 49 32.62 -63.87 -2.97
CA SER A 49 33.29 -64.86 -2.12
C SER A 49 34.20 -65.76 -2.95
N SER A 50 35.48 -65.91 -2.56
CA SER A 50 36.46 -66.71 -3.31
C SER A 50 36.50 -68.22 -2.97
N SER A 51 35.53 -68.75 -2.22
CA SER A 51 35.38 -70.20 -2.08
C SER A 51 34.84 -70.77 -3.39
N GLY A 52 35.64 -71.60 -4.06
CA GLY A 52 35.34 -72.22 -5.36
C GLY A 52 34.20 -73.24 -5.38
N GLN A 53 33.12 -73.02 -4.62
CA GLN A 53 31.86 -73.72 -4.81
C GLN A 53 30.76 -72.69 -5.02
N ALA A 54 30.19 -72.72 -6.23
CA ALA A 54 28.93 -72.07 -6.53
C ALA A 54 27.83 -72.69 -5.65
N GLN A 55 27.64 -72.15 -4.44
CA GLN A 55 26.43 -72.37 -3.66
C GLN A 55 25.51 -71.17 -3.82
N THR A 56 24.50 -71.40 -4.65
CA THR A 56 23.25 -70.68 -4.83
C THR A 56 22.39 -70.74 -3.55
N SER A 57 22.89 -70.19 -2.45
CA SER A 57 22.11 -69.88 -1.24
C SER A 57 22.95 -68.96 -0.36
N THR A 58 22.63 -67.67 -0.31
CA THR A 58 22.67 -66.80 0.91
C THR A 58 22.69 -65.32 0.53
N SER A 59 21.52 -64.77 0.18
CA SER A 59 21.28 -63.32 0.24
C SER A 59 21.59 -62.75 1.64
N ASP A 60 21.46 -63.58 2.69
CA ASP A 60 21.77 -63.23 4.08
C ASP A 60 23.28 -63.15 4.39
N SER A 61 24.12 -63.98 3.77
CA SER A 61 25.58 -63.91 3.96
C SER A 61 26.21 -62.78 3.14
N ALA A 62 25.70 -62.54 1.92
CA ALA A 62 26.13 -61.43 1.08
C ALA A 62 25.82 -60.07 1.72
N SER A 63 24.64 -59.91 2.34
CA SER A 63 24.26 -58.70 3.08
C SER A 63 25.04 -58.50 4.38
N GLY A 64 25.38 -59.58 5.10
CA GLY A 64 26.30 -59.54 6.24
C GLY A 64 27.71 -59.06 5.86
N MET A 65 28.26 -59.58 4.76
CA MET A 65 29.59 -59.17 4.26
C MET A 65 29.65 -57.72 3.79
N THR A 66 28.63 -57.27 3.06
CA THR A 66 28.59 -55.91 2.52
C THR A 66 28.34 -54.87 3.62
N SER A 67 27.56 -55.20 4.65
CA SER A 67 27.34 -54.32 5.82
C SER A 67 28.56 -54.19 6.73
N ILE A 68 29.40 -55.23 6.84
CA ILE A 68 30.68 -55.13 7.53
C ILE A 68 31.65 -54.27 6.72
N ALA A 69 31.71 -54.47 5.40
CA ALA A 69 32.57 -53.68 4.52
C ALA A 69 32.22 -52.18 4.51
N THR A 70 30.93 -51.82 4.54
CA THR A 70 30.50 -50.41 4.61
C THR A 70 30.84 -49.76 5.95
N ARG A 71 30.74 -50.50 7.06
CA ARG A 71 31.15 -50.00 8.39
C ARG A 71 32.66 -49.81 8.47
N LEU A 72 33.44 -50.76 7.94
CA LEU A 72 34.90 -50.66 7.93
C LEU A 72 35.41 -49.49 7.08
N ALA A 73 34.69 -49.11 6.01
CA ALA A 73 35.05 -47.99 5.16
C ALA A 73 35.15 -46.64 5.90
N THR A 74 34.47 -46.50 7.05
CA THR A 74 34.49 -45.29 7.88
C THR A 74 35.33 -45.42 9.16
N VAL A 75 36.02 -46.54 9.36
CA VAL A 75 36.84 -46.79 10.57
C VAL A 75 38.22 -46.13 10.43
N PRO A 76 38.83 -45.64 11.53
CA PRO A 76 40.17 -45.04 11.50
C PRO A 76 41.25 -45.85 10.80
N ALA A 77 41.21 -47.19 10.91
CA ALA A 77 42.15 -48.09 10.25
C ALA A 77 42.16 -47.95 8.71
N VAL A 78 41.02 -47.60 8.10
CA VAL A 78 40.91 -47.39 6.65
C VAL A 78 41.14 -45.93 6.28
N LEU A 79 40.76 -44.99 7.14
CA LEU A 79 40.83 -43.56 6.87
C LEU A 79 42.21 -42.94 7.12
N GLN A 80 42.98 -43.42 8.10
CA GLN A 80 44.32 -42.91 8.40
C GLN A 80 45.29 -43.08 7.20
N PRO A 81 45.39 -44.25 6.55
CA PRO A 81 46.23 -44.41 5.36
C PRO A 81 45.80 -43.53 4.17
N VAL A 82 44.52 -43.17 4.10
CA VAL A 82 43.99 -42.26 3.07
C VAL A 82 44.49 -40.84 3.32
N ILE A 83 44.49 -40.38 4.56
CA ILE A 83 45.04 -39.08 4.98
C ILE A 83 46.53 -39.01 4.65
N ASP A 84 47.28 -40.03 5.03
CA ASP A 84 48.74 -40.06 4.86
C ASP A 84 49.16 -40.12 3.38
N ARG A 85 48.44 -40.89 2.55
CA ARG A 85 48.75 -41.04 1.11
C ARG A 85 48.38 -39.81 0.28
N LEU A 86 47.26 -39.17 0.61
CA LEU A 86 46.77 -38.01 -0.12
C LEU A 86 47.30 -36.69 0.49
N GLY A 87 48.07 -36.75 1.57
CA GLY A 87 48.62 -35.58 2.27
C GLY A 87 47.53 -34.63 2.77
N LEU A 88 46.42 -35.17 3.27
CA LEU A 88 45.27 -34.37 3.66
C LEU A 88 45.51 -33.69 5.01
N ASN A 89 45.33 -32.37 5.07
CA ASN A 89 45.36 -31.63 6.34
C ASN A 89 44.00 -31.72 7.06
N THR A 90 43.56 -32.93 7.39
CA THR A 90 42.26 -33.19 8.05
C THR A 90 42.41 -34.24 9.16
N SER A 91 41.48 -34.25 10.12
CA SER A 91 41.40 -35.32 11.12
C SER A 91 40.62 -36.53 10.57
N VAL A 92 40.82 -37.70 11.19
CA VAL A 92 40.08 -38.93 10.87
C VAL A 92 38.57 -38.72 11.03
N ASP A 93 38.13 -38.06 12.09
CA ASP A 93 36.71 -37.79 12.34
C ASP A 93 36.10 -36.85 11.28
N ALA A 94 36.85 -35.84 10.87
CA ALA A 94 36.43 -34.93 9.81
C ALA A 94 36.34 -35.66 8.45
N LEU A 95 37.27 -36.57 8.15
CA LEU A 95 37.19 -37.40 6.94
C LEU A 95 36.05 -38.43 7.01
N ALA A 96 35.80 -39.02 8.18
CA ALA A 96 34.69 -39.95 8.39
C ALA A 96 33.33 -39.28 8.12
N SER A 97 33.18 -37.98 8.45
CA SER A 97 31.97 -37.22 8.13
C SER A 97 31.81 -36.85 6.63
N GLN A 98 32.88 -36.99 5.84
CA GLN A 98 32.92 -36.70 4.40
C GLN A 98 32.83 -37.96 3.53
N VAL A 99 32.98 -39.15 4.12
CA VAL A 99 32.96 -40.43 3.44
C VAL A 99 31.73 -41.22 3.88
N SER A 100 30.98 -41.74 2.92
CA SER A 100 29.83 -42.61 3.16
C SER A 100 29.95 -43.86 2.31
N ALA A 101 29.65 -45.02 2.90
CA ALA A 101 29.60 -46.28 2.19
C ALA A 101 28.23 -46.91 2.35
N VAL A 102 27.58 -47.19 1.22
CA VAL A 102 26.24 -47.80 1.17
C VAL A 102 26.33 -49.10 0.38
N ALA A 103 25.76 -50.17 0.94
CA ALA A 103 25.61 -51.45 0.27
C ALA A 103 24.16 -51.60 -0.20
N ASP A 104 23.97 -52.13 -1.41
CA ASP A 104 22.65 -52.49 -1.91
C ASP A 104 22.34 -53.99 -1.72
N ALA A 105 21.10 -54.36 -2.00
CA ALA A 105 20.62 -55.73 -1.86
C ALA A 105 21.26 -56.73 -2.85
N ASN A 106 21.96 -56.24 -3.87
CA ASN A 106 22.60 -57.06 -4.91
C ASN A 106 24.11 -57.23 -4.68
N GLY A 107 24.64 -56.75 -3.54
CA GLY A 107 26.04 -56.90 -3.18
C GLY A 107 26.95 -55.82 -3.75
N PHE A 108 26.41 -54.75 -4.32
CA PHE A 108 27.20 -53.59 -4.72
C PHE A 108 27.45 -52.67 -3.52
N ILE A 109 28.70 -52.26 -3.35
CA ILE A 109 29.14 -51.30 -2.35
C ILE A 109 29.52 -50.02 -3.08
N THR A 110 28.81 -48.94 -2.76
CA THR A 110 29.09 -47.60 -3.27
C THR A 110 29.78 -46.78 -2.18
N ILE A 111 31.00 -46.34 -2.44
CA ILE A 111 31.76 -45.45 -1.54
C ILE A 111 31.73 -44.07 -2.15
N SER A 112 31.16 -43.12 -1.42
CA SER A 112 31.04 -41.72 -1.80
C SER A 112 31.91 -40.85 -0.90
N ALA A 113 32.65 -39.92 -1.50
CA ALA A 113 33.39 -38.90 -0.77
C ALA A 113 32.96 -37.52 -1.22
N THR A 114 32.74 -36.62 -0.25
CA THR A 114 32.33 -35.24 -0.48
C THR A 114 33.46 -34.29 -0.11
N SER A 115 33.93 -33.49 -1.08
CA SER A 115 34.97 -32.48 -0.86
C SER A 115 34.66 -31.18 -1.62
N SER A 116 35.30 -30.08 -1.22
CA SER A 116 35.25 -28.79 -1.93
C SER A 116 36.02 -28.81 -3.26
N ASN A 117 36.91 -29.79 -3.45
CA ASN A 117 37.66 -29.97 -4.71
C ASN A 117 37.20 -31.27 -5.42
N PRO A 118 36.75 -31.18 -6.70
CA PRO A 118 36.23 -32.33 -7.43
C PRO A 118 37.27 -33.42 -7.68
N LYS A 119 38.56 -33.07 -7.86
CA LYS A 119 39.64 -34.06 -8.01
C LYS A 119 39.87 -34.80 -6.71
N GLN A 120 39.98 -34.05 -5.62
CA GLN A 120 40.19 -34.58 -4.27
C GLN A 120 39.03 -35.51 -3.83
N ALA A 121 37.78 -35.19 -4.19
CA ALA A 121 36.63 -36.06 -3.91
C ALA A 121 36.78 -37.43 -4.61
N ALA A 122 37.17 -37.45 -5.88
CA ALA A 122 37.39 -38.70 -6.63
C ALA A 122 38.59 -39.49 -6.07
N ASP A 123 39.68 -38.79 -5.74
CA ASP A 123 40.89 -39.40 -5.18
C ASP A 123 40.63 -40.01 -3.80
N ILE A 124 39.86 -39.32 -2.94
CA ILE A 124 39.45 -39.85 -1.63
C ILE A 124 38.62 -41.12 -1.82
N ALA A 125 37.58 -41.10 -2.66
CA ALA A 125 36.72 -42.27 -2.89
C ALA A 125 37.52 -43.50 -3.40
N ASN A 126 38.42 -43.29 -4.37
CA ASN A 126 39.28 -44.35 -4.92
C ASN A 126 40.35 -44.85 -3.93
N THR A 127 40.89 -43.95 -3.09
CA THR A 127 41.92 -44.31 -2.09
C THR A 127 41.31 -45.00 -0.87
N VAL A 128 40.09 -44.62 -0.46
CA VAL A 128 39.32 -45.34 0.58
C VAL A 128 39.07 -46.77 0.13
N TYR A 129 38.68 -47.00 -1.13
CA TYR A 129 38.55 -48.35 -1.69
C TYR A 129 39.85 -49.16 -1.63
N THR A 130 40.95 -48.55 -2.05
CA THR A 130 42.26 -49.19 -2.08
C THR A 130 42.74 -49.53 -0.67
N SER A 131 42.46 -48.66 0.31
CA SER A 131 42.80 -48.86 1.71
C SER A 131 41.91 -49.92 2.35
N LEU A 132 40.61 -49.91 2.05
CA LEU A 132 39.64 -50.92 2.49
C LEU A 132 40.03 -52.32 1.96
N THR A 133 40.34 -52.43 0.66
CA THR A 133 40.75 -53.71 0.05
C THR A 133 42.06 -54.21 0.64
N ARG A 134 43.02 -53.32 0.92
CA ARG A 134 44.29 -53.68 1.56
C ARG A 134 44.07 -54.12 3.02
N GLN A 135 43.18 -53.44 3.75
CA GLN A 135 42.87 -53.79 5.14
C GLN A 135 42.11 -55.12 5.26
N ILE A 136 41.24 -55.43 4.30
CA ILE A 136 40.54 -56.72 4.20
C ILE A 136 41.52 -57.85 3.83
N ALA A 137 42.58 -57.54 3.05
CA ALA A 137 43.61 -58.48 2.65
C ALA A 137 44.76 -58.66 3.66
N ASP A 138 44.82 -57.83 4.72
CA ASP A 138 45.85 -57.89 5.76
C ASP A 138 45.47 -58.95 6.82
N ASP A 139 46.39 -59.87 7.11
CA ASP A 139 46.16 -61.09 7.91
C ASP A 139 45.73 -60.80 9.36
N SER A 140 45.93 -59.57 9.83
CA SER A 140 45.53 -59.09 11.16
C SER A 140 44.01 -59.00 11.36
N PHE A 141 43.21 -58.84 10.30
CA PHE A 141 41.74 -58.94 10.36
C PHE A 141 41.21 -60.34 10.01
N ALA A 142 42.00 -61.16 9.32
CA ALA A 142 41.66 -62.54 8.97
C ALA A 142 41.79 -63.51 10.17
N SER A 143 42.50 -63.10 11.23
CA SER A 143 42.74 -63.94 12.42
C SER A 143 41.57 -64.04 13.41
N ASP A 144 40.52 -63.21 13.27
CA ASP A 144 39.34 -63.26 14.14
C ASP A 144 38.32 -64.31 13.64
N LYS A 145 38.62 -65.59 13.90
CA LYS A 145 37.80 -66.84 13.98
C LYS A 145 36.41 -66.97 13.30
N THR A 146 36.11 -66.18 12.30
CA THR A 146 34.90 -66.21 11.47
C THR A 146 35.37 -65.92 10.06
N GLY A 147 35.76 -66.95 9.30
CA GLY A 147 36.44 -66.88 7.99
C GLY A 147 35.68 -66.18 6.85
N VAL A 148 34.71 -65.33 7.17
CA VAL A 148 33.87 -64.55 6.26
C VAL A 148 34.68 -63.41 5.61
N LEU A 149 35.56 -62.74 6.36
CA LEU A 149 36.42 -61.67 5.83
C LEU A 149 37.54 -62.22 4.93
N ALA A 150 38.07 -63.41 5.23
CA ALA A 150 39.12 -64.06 4.45
C ALA A 150 38.66 -64.47 3.04
N THR A 151 37.36 -64.65 2.84
CA THR A 151 36.76 -64.95 1.53
C THR A 151 36.29 -63.73 0.75
N LEU A 152 36.27 -62.54 1.37
CA LEU A 152 35.71 -61.32 0.77
C LEU A 152 36.67 -60.74 -0.28
N ARG A 153 36.28 -60.80 -1.55
CA ARG A 153 36.97 -60.10 -2.65
C ARG A 153 36.10 -58.98 -3.17
N LEU A 154 36.63 -57.77 -3.09
CA LEU A 154 36.05 -56.59 -3.72
C LEU A 154 36.59 -56.49 -5.15
N SER A 155 35.70 -56.46 -6.13
CA SER A 155 36.05 -56.17 -7.52
C SER A 155 35.48 -54.82 -7.93
N VAL A 156 36.31 -53.96 -8.52
CA VAL A 156 35.88 -52.64 -8.99
C VAL A 156 34.98 -52.80 -10.21
N ILE A 157 33.82 -52.17 -10.17
CA ILE A 157 32.92 -52.07 -11.33
C ILE A 157 32.99 -50.69 -11.96
N LYS A 158 33.04 -49.66 -11.12
CA LYS A 158 33.14 -48.27 -11.54
C LYS A 158 34.06 -47.48 -10.62
N GLN A 159 35.11 -46.89 -11.18
CA GLN A 159 35.99 -45.96 -10.45
C GLN A 159 35.28 -44.61 -10.26
N ALA A 160 35.65 -43.90 -9.19
CA ALA A 160 35.14 -42.55 -8.98
C ALA A 160 35.74 -41.61 -10.04
N GLU A 161 34.87 -40.99 -10.82
CA GLU A 161 35.22 -39.93 -11.79
C GLU A 161 35.09 -38.56 -11.15
N THR A 162 35.80 -37.58 -11.70
CA THR A 162 35.74 -36.19 -11.25
C THR A 162 34.37 -35.58 -11.59
N PRO A 163 33.54 -35.21 -10.60
CA PRO A 163 32.21 -34.68 -10.88
C PRO A 163 32.31 -33.31 -11.56
N GLY A 164 31.70 -33.17 -12.73
CA GLY A 164 31.70 -31.92 -13.51
C GLY A 164 30.75 -30.84 -12.99
N LYS A 165 29.86 -31.15 -12.03
CA LYS A 165 28.92 -30.20 -11.41
C LYS A 165 28.91 -30.39 -9.88
N PRO A 166 28.78 -29.30 -9.10
CA PRO A 166 28.67 -29.40 -7.65
C PRO A 166 27.36 -30.06 -7.24
N SER A 167 27.43 -30.93 -6.23
CA SER A 167 26.28 -31.64 -5.64
C SER A 167 25.52 -30.75 -4.65
N ALA A 168 26.20 -29.78 -4.04
CA ALA A 168 25.60 -28.78 -3.15
C ALA A 168 26.28 -27.40 -3.30
N PRO A 169 25.55 -26.31 -3.05
CA PRO A 169 24.12 -26.25 -2.79
C PRO A 169 23.29 -26.47 -4.08
N ASN A 170 22.06 -26.97 -3.91
CA ASN A 170 21.10 -27.09 -5.01
C ASN A 170 20.59 -25.70 -5.40
N VAL A 171 21.34 -25.00 -6.27
CA VAL A 171 21.05 -23.61 -6.68
C VAL A 171 19.60 -23.43 -7.14
N THR A 172 19.05 -24.39 -7.91
CA THR A 172 17.65 -24.35 -8.37
C THR A 172 16.65 -24.38 -7.22
N LYS A 173 16.89 -25.22 -6.20
CA LYS A 173 16.01 -25.28 -5.02
C LYS A 173 16.11 -24.00 -4.19
N MET A 174 17.31 -23.46 -4.02
CA MET A 174 17.51 -22.19 -3.30
C MET A 174 16.79 -21.04 -4.00
N TRP A 175 16.90 -20.92 -5.32
CA TRP A 175 16.15 -19.91 -6.08
C TRP A 175 14.64 -20.08 -5.95
N PHE A 176 14.14 -21.31 -5.96
CA PHE A 176 12.71 -21.58 -5.76
C PHE A 176 12.24 -21.16 -4.35
N ILE A 177 13.02 -21.49 -3.32
CA ILE A 177 12.75 -21.08 -1.94
C ILE A 177 12.80 -19.56 -1.81
N GLY A 178 13.81 -18.91 -2.40
CA GLY A 178 13.97 -17.45 -2.40
C GLY A 178 12.82 -16.73 -3.09
N LEU A 179 12.36 -17.25 -4.23
CA LEU A 179 11.18 -16.74 -4.95
C LEU A 179 9.92 -16.86 -4.08
N LEU A 180 9.67 -18.03 -3.49
CA LEU A 180 8.49 -18.26 -2.66
C LEU A 180 8.50 -17.37 -1.41
N ALA A 181 9.64 -17.28 -0.73
CA ALA A 181 9.83 -16.40 0.41
C ALA A 181 9.64 -14.92 0.03
N GLY A 182 10.15 -14.50 -1.13
CA GLY A 182 9.99 -13.15 -1.65
C GLY A 182 8.54 -12.78 -1.96
N ILE A 183 7.73 -13.72 -2.49
CA ILE A 183 6.30 -13.50 -2.71
C ILE A 183 5.56 -13.30 -1.38
N VAL A 184 5.84 -14.15 -0.38
CA VAL A 184 5.21 -14.05 0.95
C VAL A 184 5.58 -12.72 1.62
N LEU A 185 6.86 -12.35 1.61
CA LEU A 185 7.34 -11.08 2.16
C LEU A 185 6.77 -9.88 1.39
N GLY A 186 6.63 -9.99 0.06
CA GLY A 186 6.02 -8.96 -0.77
C GLY A 186 4.56 -8.70 -0.40
N PHE A 187 3.78 -9.76 -0.16
CA PHE A 187 2.40 -9.63 0.29
C PHE A 187 2.32 -8.98 1.67
N LEU A 188 3.19 -9.40 2.61
CA LEU A 188 3.28 -8.79 3.93
C LEU A 188 3.65 -7.30 3.86
N ALA A 189 4.62 -6.94 3.03
CA ALA A 189 5.04 -5.55 2.81
C ALA A 189 3.91 -4.69 2.24
N VAL A 190 3.12 -5.22 1.31
CA VAL A 190 1.92 -4.55 0.77
C VAL A 190 0.88 -4.29 1.85
N ILE A 191 0.62 -5.27 2.73
CA ILE A 191 -0.30 -5.10 3.86
C ILE A 191 0.19 -4.01 4.81
N VAL A 192 1.47 -4.05 5.21
CA VAL A 192 2.07 -3.03 6.08
C VAL A 192 2.01 -1.64 5.45
N ALA A 193 2.27 -1.54 4.14
CA ALA A 193 2.17 -0.29 3.40
C ALA A 193 0.73 0.25 3.33
N GLU A 194 -0.27 -0.64 3.22
CA GLU A 194 -1.69 -0.25 3.26
C GLU A 194 -2.10 0.31 4.62
N PHE A 195 -1.72 -0.38 5.71
CA PHE A 195 -1.98 0.11 7.07
C PHE A 195 -1.23 1.41 7.37
N SER A 196 -0.11 1.65 6.69
CA SER A 196 0.65 2.90 6.78
C SER A 196 0.02 4.05 5.99
N ASP A 197 -0.95 3.79 5.10
CA ASP A 197 -1.64 4.86 4.37
C ASP A 197 -2.66 5.56 5.26
N LYS A 198 -2.20 6.63 5.90
CA LYS A 198 -2.99 7.47 6.80
C LYS A 198 -3.87 8.49 6.06
N LYS A 199 -3.80 8.57 4.73
CA LYS A 199 -4.46 9.63 3.95
C LYS A 199 -5.89 9.27 3.57
N ILE A 200 -6.73 10.30 3.46
CA ILE A 200 -8.11 10.17 3.01
C ILE A 200 -8.12 10.07 1.49
N ARG A 201 -8.81 9.05 0.96
CA ARG A 201 -8.87 8.80 -0.49
C ARG A 201 -10.29 8.70 -1.04
N ARG A 202 -11.25 8.36 -0.20
CA ARG A 202 -12.63 8.15 -0.61
C ARG A 202 -13.56 9.16 0.05
N GLU A 203 -14.64 9.49 -0.63
CA GLU A 203 -15.68 10.38 -0.12
C GLU A 203 -16.39 9.74 1.08
N GLU A 204 -16.62 8.42 1.03
CA GLU A 204 -17.26 7.67 2.11
C GLU A 204 -16.48 7.75 3.44
N ASP A 205 -15.15 7.86 3.38
CA ASP A 205 -14.31 8.03 4.59
C ASP A 205 -14.65 9.35 5.30
N VAL A 206 -14.98 10.40 4.53
CA VAL A 206 -15.34 11.72 5.05
C VAL A 206 -16.73 11.67 5.69
N GLN A 207 -17.72 11.18 4.94
CA GLN A 207 -19.11 11.11 5.41
C GLN A 207 -19.22 10.28 6.70
N ARG A 208 -18.55 9.12 6.76
CA ARG A 208 -18.58 8.24 7.95
C ARG A 208 -17.90 8.85 9.17
N THR A 209 -16.87 9.68 8.97
CA THR A 209 -16.09 10.22 10.08
C THR A 209 -16.68 11.53 10.61
N VAL A 210 -17.06 12.43 9.71
CA VAL A 210 -17.56 13.77 10.05
C VAL A 210 -19.05 13.72 10.40
N GLY A 211 -19.79 12.74 9.88
CA GLY A 211 -21.25 12.65 10.07
C GLY A 211 -22.03 13.71 9.28
N ALA A 212 -21.40 14.34 8.28
CA ALA A 212 -22.00 15.36 7.43
C ALA A 212 -21.99 14.93 5.96
N PRO A 213 -22.98 15.35 5.15
CA PRO A 213 -23.01 15.04 3.73
C PRO A 213 -21.85 15.72 3.01
N VAL A 214 -21.27 15.04 2.02
CA VAL A 214 -20.33 15.69 1.11
C VAL A 214 -21.14 16.46 0.06
N VAL A 215 -21.01 17.78 0.13
CA VAL A 215 -21.78 18.76 -0.65
C VAL A 215 -21.33 18.77 -2.11
N VAL A 216 -20.02 18.64 -2.31
CA VAL A 216 -19.40 18.62 -3.64
C VAL A 216 -18.03 17.96 -3.57
N SER A 217 -17.64 17.34 -4.68
CA SER A 217 -16.29 16.85 -4.94
C SER A 217 -15.59 17.79 -5.93
N VAL A 218 -14.52 18.49 -5.49
CA VAL A 218 -13.77 19.45 -6.31
C VAL A 218 -12.55 18.78 -6.94
N PRO A 219 -12.40 18.82 -8.28
CA PRO A 219 -11.30 18.14 -8.96
C PRO A 219 -9.96 18.82 -8.71
N LYS A 220 -8.88 18.02 -8.66
CA LYS A 220 -7.50 18.54 -8.61
C LYS A 220 -7.09 19.08 -9.98
N THR A 221 -7.15 20.39 -10.15
CA THR A 221 -6.69 21.07 -11.36
C THR A 221 -5.71 22.21 -11.04
N SER A 222 -4.82 22.53 -11.98
CA SER A 222 -3.89 23.66 -11.87
C SER A 222 -4.60 25.02 -11.88
N VAL A 223 -5.83 25.09 -12.39
CA VAL A 223 -6.62 26.33 -12.47
C VAL A 223 -6.88 26.94 -11.08
N PHE A 224 -6.92 26.11 -10.03
CA PHE A 224 -7.08 26.56 -8.64
C PHE A 224 -5.81 27.18 -8.02
N LYS A 225 -4.67 27.18 -8.73
CA LYS A 225 -3.40 27.73 -8.23
C LYS A 225 -3.11 29.18 -8.69
N GLY A 226 -3.98 29.77 -9.50
CA GLY A 226 -3.80 31.15 -9.96
C GLY A 226 -4.14 32.19 -8.88
N SER A 227 -3.79 33.45 -9.12
CA SER A 227 -4.04 34.59 -8.22
C SER A 227 -5.46 35.20 -8.35
N ALA A 228 -6.42 34.41 -8.83
CA ALA A 228 -7.81 34.82 -8.94
C ALA A 228 -8.74 33.61 -8.82
N PRO A 229 -9.95 33.76 -8.25
CA PRO A 229 -10.93 32.70 -8.21
C PRO A 229 -11.21 32.14 -9.62
N VAL A 230 -11.41 30.82 -9.74
CA VAL A 230 -11.66 30.13 -11.01
C VAL A 230 -12.92 30.62 -11.70
N VAL A 231 -13.88 31.12 -10.93
CA VAL A 231 -15.11 31.76 -11.43
C VAL A 231 -14.80 33.06 -12.17
N VAL A 232 -13.71 33.73 -11.82
CA VAL A 232 -13.23 34.97 -12.46
C VAL A 232 -12.27 34.65 -13.60
N SER A 233 -11.26 33.81 -13.35
CA SER A 233 -10.18 33.52 -14.31
C SER A 233 -10.57 32.54 -15.41
N ASN A 234 -11.49 31.60 -15.14
CA ASN A 234 -11.99 30.64 -16.12
C ASN A 234 -13.50 30.37 -15.94
N PRO A 235 -14.37 31.36 -16.20
CA PRO A 235 -15.79 31.29 -15.84
C PRO A 235 -16.56 30.16 -16.52
N ALA A 236 -16.16 29.77 -17.74
CA ALA A 236 -16.79 28.69 -18.51
C ALA A 236 -16.21 27.30 -18.19
N GLY A 237 -15.20 27.21 -17.32
CA GLY A 237 -14.53 25.98 -16.96
C GLY A 237 -15.37 25.06 -16.06
N ARG A 238 -15.12 23.75 -16.16
CA ARG A 238 -15.74 22.74 -15.28
C ARG A 238 -15.50 23.00 -13.78
N ALA A 239 -14.32 23.55 -13.46
CA ALA A 239 -13.98 23.93 -12.09
C ALA A 239 -14.91 25.04 -11.58
N ALA A 240 -15.16 26.08 -12.37
CA ALA A 240 -16.10 27.15 -12.01
C ALA A 240 -17.52 26.62 -11.83
N GLU A 241 -17.99 25.75 -12.71
CA GLU A 241 -19.30 25.08 -12.57
C GLU A 241 -19.40 24.25 -11.28
N THR A 242 -18.32 23.57 -10.89
CA THR A 242 -18.27 22.81 -9.63
C THR A 242 -18.40 23.72 -8.42
N ILE A 243 -17.76 24.90 -8.45
CA ILE A 243 -17.88 25.91 -7.38
C ILE A 243 -19.28 26.56 -7.37
N ARG A 244 -19.88 26.82 -8.53
CA ARG A 244 -21.28 27.29 -8.59
C ARG A 244 -22.25 26.29 -7.95
N ARG A 245 -22.05 25.00 -8.19
CA ARG A 245 -22.80 23.94 -7.51
C ARG A 245 -22.58 23.93 -6.00
N LEU A 246 -21.36 24.17 -5.53
CA LEU A 246 -21.10 24.34 -4.10
C LEU A 246 -21.92 25.49 -3.50
N ALA A 247 -21.91 26.66 -4.17
CA ALA A 247 -22.67 27.82 -3.74
C ALA A 247 -24.19 27.55 -3.70
N LEU A 248 -24.72 26.85 -4.70
CA LEU A 248 -26.13 26.45 -4.75
C LEU A 248 -26.49 25.45 -3.63
N ASN A 249 -25.67 24.41 -3.44
CA ASN A 249 -25.94 23.39 -2.43
C ASN A 249 -25.83 23.93 -1.01
N LEU A 250 -24.96 24.93 -0.78
CA LEU A 250 -24.82 25.58 0.52
C LEU A 250 -26.15 26.16 1.03
N VAL A 251 -26.97 26.70 0.13
CA VAL A 251 -28.30 27.24 0.46
C VAL A 251 -29.22 26.16 1.08
N PHE A 252 -29.05 24.90 0.69
CA PHE A 252 -29.89 23.78 1.15
C PHE A 252 -29.36 23.05 2.38
N ILE A 253 -28.10 23.27 2.77
CA ILE A 253 -27.48 22.61 3.93
C ILE A 253 -27.33 23.53 5.14
N SER A 254 -27.56 24.83 4.98
CA SER A 254 -27.57 25.77 6.11
C SER A 254 -28.66 25.38 7.11
N PRO A 255 -28.33 25.20 8.40
CA PRO A 255 -29.31 24.78 9.40
C PRO A 255 -30.35 25.88 9.65
N ASP A 256 -31.64 25.52 9.60
CA ASP A 256 -32.79 26.42 9.81
C ASP A 256 -32.77 27.17 11.16
N ARG A 257 -31.99 26.69 12.14
CA ARG A 257 -31.91 27.24 13.51
C ARG A 257 -30.60 27.95 13.84
N ALA A 258 -29.74 28.19 12.85
CA ALA A 258 -28.52 28.97 13.07
C ALA A 258 -28.85 30.42 13.44
N ALA A 259 -28.15 30.99 14.43
CA ALA A 259 -28.30 32.40 14.81
C ALA A 259 -27.75 33.34 13.72
N MET A 260 -26.75 32.89 12.96
CA MET A 260 -26.12 33.61 11.86
C MET A 260 -26.00 32.69 10.62
N PRO A 261 -27.13 32.30 9.99
CA PRO A 261 -27.14 31.29 8.93
C PRO A 261 -26.46 31.77 7.64
N ASN A 262 -26.34 33.08 7.44
CA ASN A 262 -25.64 33.70 6.32
C ASN A 262 -24.12 33.80 6.52
N VAL A 263 -23.61 33.49 7.72
CA VAL A 263 -22.18 33.43 8.01
C VAL A 263 -21.71 31.99 7.86
N THR A 264 -20.89 31.73 6.84
CA THR A 264 -20.30 30.41 6.58
C THR A 264 -18.82 30.39 6.93
N VAL A 265 -18.45 29.53 7.88
CA VAL A 265 -17.07 29.31 8.32
C VAL A 265 -16.50 28.12 7.56
N VAL A 266 -15.41 28.37 6.83
CA VAL A 266 -14.70 27.36 6.06
C VAL A 266 -13.46 26.96 6.84
N THR A 267 -13.35 25.69 7.21
CA THR A 267 -12.17 25.14 7.91
C THR A 267 -11.79 23.77 7.34
N SER A 268 -10.67 23.22 7.78
CA SER A 268 -10.20 21.87 7.44
C SER A 268 -9.63 21.16 8.64
N ALA A 269 -9.51 19.83 8.58
CA ALA A 269 -8.88 19.07 9.67
C ALA A 269 -7.39 19.44 9.82
N GLY A 270 -6.67 19.54 8.70
CA GLY A 270 -5.25 19.89 8.66
C GLY A 270 -4.91 20.99 7.66
N PRO A 271 -3.64 21.45 7.67
CA PRO A 271 -3.14 22.43 6.73
C PRO A 271 -3.07 21.87 5.30
N ASN A 272 -3.13 22.76 4.31
CA ASN A 272 -2.99 22.44 2.87
C ASN A 272 -4.10 21.54 2.28
N GLU A 273 -5.29 21.53 2.87
CA GLU A 273 -6.47 20.85 2.33
C GLU A 273 -7.29 21.73 1.36
N GLY A 274 -6.90 23.00 1.21
CA GLY A 274 -7.47 23.94 0.24
C GLY A 274 -8.64 24.78 0.77
N LYS A 275 -8.76 24.93 2.10
CA LYS A 275 -9.75 25.78 2.78
C LYS A 275 -9.89 27.19 2.16
N THR A 276 -8.78 27.92 2.06
CA THR A 276 -8.71 29.28 1.49
C THR A 276 -9.10 29.30 0.03
N THR A 277 -8.67 28.30 -0.75
CA THR A 277 -9.08 28.15 -2.15
C THR A 277 -10.58 27.96 -2.27
N ILE A 278 -11.18 27.10 -1.44
CA ILE A 278 -12.62 26.88 -1.45
C ILE A 278 -13.36 28.15 -0.99
N ALA A 279 -12.89 28.80 0.08
CA ALA A 279 -13.51 30.02 0.62
C ALA A 279 -13.54 31.18 -0.40
N THR A 280 -12.40 31.49 -1.04
CA THR A 280 -12.31 32.57 -2.03
C THR A 280 -13.18 32.29 -3.26
N ASN A 281 -13.19 31.04 -3.73
CA ASN A 281 -13.97 30.63 -4.89
C ASN A 281 -15.47 30.59 -4.60
N LEU A 282 -15.86 30.09 -3.43
CA LEU A 282 -17.23 30.10 -2.96
C LEU A 282 -17.77 31.52 -2.87
N ALA A 283 -17.01 32.45 -2.27
CA ALA A 283 -17.40 33.85 -2.19
C ALA A 283 -17.63 34.46 -3.58
N ALA A 284 -16.68 34.25 -4.52
CA ALA A 284 -16.83 34.74 -5.90
C ALA A 284 -18.03 34.14 -6.64
N ALA A 285 -18.36 32.86 -6.42
CA ALA A 285 -19.55 32.24 -7.00
C ALA A 285 -20.85 32.81 -6.45
N ILE A 286 -20.92 33.09 -5.15
CA ILE A 286 -22.12 33.71 -4.54
C ILE A 286 -22.32 35.13 -5.10
N VAL A 287 -21.23 35.88 -5.28
CA VAL A 287 -21.25 37.23 -5.88
C VAL A 287 -21.82 37.24 -7.30
N GLU A 288 -21.63 36.18 -8.10
CA GLU A 288 -22.23 36.08 -9.44
C GLU A 288 -23.76 36.19 -9.42
N SER A 289 -24.40 35.75 -8.34
CA SER A 289 -25.85 35.83 -8.16
C SER A 289 -26.36 37.22 -7.74
N GLY A 290 -25.47 38.22 -7.68
CA GLY A 290 -25.82 39.61 -7.31
C GLY A 290 -25.88 39.88 -5.81
N LYS A 291 -25.56 38.88 -4.98
CA LYS A 291 -25.53 38.99 -3.51
C LYS A 291 -24.36 39.85 -3.03
N ARG A 292 -24.55 40.62 -1.96
CA ARG A 292 -23.47 41.33 -1.26
C ARG A 292 -22.71 40.33 -0.40
N VAL A 293 -21.42 40.13 -0.68
CA VAL A 293 -20.60 39.13 -0.01
C VAL A 293 -19.38 39.78 0.64
N LEU A 294 -19.13 39.42 1.90
CA LEU A 294 -17.88 39.72 2.61
C LEU A 294 -17.07 38.44 2.79
N LEU A 295 -15.83 38.42 2.33
CA LEU A 295 -14.85 37.39 2.66
C LEU A 295 -13.91 37.89 3.75
N ILE A 296 -13.81 37.18 4.87
CA ILE A 296 -12.94 37.52 6.00
C ILE A 296 -11.84 36.47 6.11
N ASP A 297 -10.57 36.89 6.08
CA ASP A 297 -9.43 36.02 6.40
C ASP A 297 -9.19 36.05 7.91
N THR A 298 -9.62 34.99 8.60
CA THR A 298 -9.40 34.81 10.05
C THR A 298 -8.19 33.95 10.36
N ASP A 299 -7.47 33.43 9.35
CA ASP A 299 -6.23 32.67 9.54
C ASP A 299 -5.06 33.63 9.77
N LEU A 300 -5.11 34.38 10.88
CA LEU A 300 -4.10 35.37 11.24
C LEU A 300 -2.70 34.76 11.44
N ARG A 301 -2.63 33.43 11.65
CA ARG A 301 -1.38 32.67 11.80
C ARG A 301 -0.66 32.46 10.48
N LYS A 302 -1.41 32.16 9.41
CA LYS A 302 -0.86 31.95 8.08
C LYS A 302 -1.80 32.53 7.02
N PRO A 303 -1.91 33.86 6.94
CA PRO A 303 -2.87 34.52 6.07
C PRO A 303 -2.55 34.24 4.62
N SER A 304 -3.59 33.99 3.82
CA SER A 304 -3.41 33.53 2.45
C SER A 304 -4.45 34.05 1.47
N VAL A 305 -5.53 34.68 1.95
CA VAL A 305 -6.55 35.29 1.08
C VAL A 305 -5.96 36.45 0.27
N ALA A 306 -5.19 37.34 0.90
CA ALA A 306 -4.62 38.51 0.24
C ALA A 306 -3.71 38.11 -0.94
N ASN A 307 -2.82 37.15 -0.72
CA ASN A 307 -1.93 36.62 -1.76
C ASN A 307 -2.71 35.86 -2.85
N MET A 308 -3.77 35.13 -2.49
CA MET A 308 -4.61 34.40 -3.45
C MET A 308 -5.41 35.33 -4.36
N LEU A 309 -5.77 36.52 -3.89
CA LEU A 309 -6.55 37.51 -4.65
C LEU A 309 -5.70 38.63 -5.24
N ASP A 310 -4.38 38.63 -5.00
CA ASP A 310 -3.45 39.68 -5.41
C ASP A 310 -3.87 41.09 -4.91
N ILE A 311 -4.24 41.16 -3.63
CA ILE A 311 -4.63 42.41 -2.94
C ILE A 311 -3.66 42.74 -1.81
N ASN A 312 -3.68 43.98 -1.32
CA ASN A 312 -2.83 44.40 -0.21
C ASN A 312 -3.29 43.75 1.10
N GLY A 313 -2.43 42.93 1.70
CA GLY A 313 -2.70 42.23 2.97
C GLY A 313 -2.13 42.89 4.23
N LYS A 314 -1.53 44.09 4.15
CA LYS A 314 -0.81 44.69 5.29
C LYS A 314 -1.73 45.13 6.43
N VAL A 315 -2.84 45.79 6.11
CA VAL A 315 -3.84 46.24 7.09
C VAL A 315 -5.11 45.42 6.89
N GLY A 316 -5.72 44.97 7.98
CA GLY A 316 -6.83 44.02 7.92
C GLY A 316 -7.45 43.72 9.29
N LEU A 317 -8.06 42.55 9.41
CA LEU A 317 -8.79 42.08 10.60
C LEU A 317 -8.03 42.30 11.91
N ALA A 318 -6.74 41.95 11.96
CA ALA A 318 -5.93 42.11 13.16
C ALA A 318 -5.87 43.57 13.66
N HIS A 319 -5.80 44.53 12.74
CA HIS A 319 -5.77 45.96 13.06
C HIS A 319 -7.13 46.46 13.55
N VAL A 320 -8.20 45.97 12.94
CA VAL A 320 -9.58 46.30 13.36
C VAL A 320 -9.84 45.77 14.77
N LEU A 321 -9.48 44.52 15.05
CA LEU A 321 -9.66 43.90 16.36
C LEU A 321 -8.76 44.54 17.44
N ALA A 322 -7.62 45.12 17.05
CA ALA A 322 -6.76 45.90 17.93
C ALA A 322 -7.21 47.36 18.11
N GLY A 323 -8.27 47.81 17.42
CA GLY A 323 -8.73 49.20 17.44
C GLY A 323 -7.79 50.20 16.75
N GLN A 324 -6.89 49.71 15.90
CA GLN A 324 -5.87 50.51 15.19
C GLN A 324 -6.33 51.02 13.83
N ALA A 325 -7.41 50.47 13.28
CA ALA A 325 -8.01 50.88 12.02
C ALA A 325 -9.53 50.66 12.07
N SER A 326 -10.28 51.44 11.30
CA SER A 326 -11.72 51.23 11.16
C SER A 326 -12.04 50.09 10.19
N LEU A 327 -13.23 49.50 10.32
CA LEU A 327 -13.67 48.44 9.40
C LEU A 327 -13.78 48.96 7.95
N ASP A 328 -14.30 50.18 7.76
CA ASP A 328 -14.52 50.76 6.44
C ASP A 328 -13.22 51.05 5.68
N GLU A 329 -12.14 51.37 6.39
CA GLU A 329 -10.80 51.61 5.81
C GLU A 329 -10.07 50.32 5.43
N THR A 330 -10.43 49.19 6.06
CA THR A 330 -9.72 47.91 5.91
C THR A 330 -10.40 46.96 4.94
N VAL A 331 -11.70 47.11 4.74
CA VAL A 331 -12.47 46.33 3.76
C VAL A 331 -12.16 46.81 2.34
N GLN A 332 -11.70 45.89 1.50
CA GLN A 332 -11.33 46.16 0.11
C GLN A 332 -12.36 45.58 -0.85
N ARG A 333 -12.67 46.31 -1.94
CA ARG A 333 -13.52 45.80 -3.03
C ARG A 333 -12.70 44.90 -3.96
N TYR A 334 -13.28 43.80 -4.41
CA TYR A 334 -12.62 42.87 -5.34
C TYR A 334 -13.55 42.45 -6.48
N TRP A 335 -13.08 42.52 -7.73
CA TRP A 335 -13.77 42.08 -8.95
C TRP A 335 -15.12 42.75 -9.28
N LYS A 336 -16.13 42.69 -8.41
CA LYS A 336 -17.45 43.34 -8.57
C LYS A 336 -17.77 44.27 -7.39
N PRO A 337 -18.65 45.27 -7.56
CA PRO A 337 -18.96 46.25 -6.50
C PRO A 337 -19.56 45.65 -5.23
N ASN A 338 -20.17 44.47 -5.33
CA ASN A 338 -20.83 43.74 -4.25
C ASN A 338 -19.94 42.68 -3.59
N PHE A 339 -18.65 42.60 -3.94
CA PHE A 339 -17.71 41.68 -3.34
C PHE A 339 -16.62 42.42 -2.56
N HIS A 340 -16.64 42.20 -1.26
CA HIS A 340 -15.75 42.82 -0.30
C HIS A 340 -14.87 41.77 0.38
N VAL A 341 -13.63 42.16 0.68
CA VAL A 341 -12.63 41.30 1.29
C VAL A 341 -12.00 42.05 2.46
N LEU A 342 -12.03 41.42 3.63
CA LEU A 342 -11.29 41.82 4.82
C LEU A 342 -10.08 40.87 4.96
N PRO A 343 -8.87 41.28 4.52
CA PRO A 343 -7.68 40.46 4.72
C PRO A 343 -7.33 40.36 6.21
N ALA A 344 -6.45 39.42 6.57
CA ALA A 344 -6.05 39.22 7.96
C ALA A 344 -5.30 40.42 8.55
N GLY A 345 -4.45 41.08 7.75
CA GLY A 345 -3.52 42.10 8.23
C GLY A 345 -2.24 41.51 8.85
N GLU A 346 -1.18 42.31 8.92
CA GLU A 346 0.03 41.98 9.69
C GLU A 346 -0.31 41.88 11.19
N GLN A 347 0.13 40.80 11.82
CA GLN A 347 -0.23 40.50 13.21
C GLN A 347 0.95 40.74 14.16
N HIS A 348 0.72 41.57 15.18
CA HIS A 348 1.71 41.91 16.21
C HIS A 348 1.43 41.27 17.60
N GLY A 349 0.26 40.65 17.78
CA GLY A 349 -0.21 40.07 19.06
C GLY A 349 -0.53 38.57 19.00
N ASN A 350 -1.27 38.03 19.99
CA ASN A 350 -1.71 36.64 20.02
C ASN A 350 -3.03 36.45 19.23
N PRO A 351 -3.06 35.63 18.15
CA PRO A 351 -4.23 35.48 17.29
C PRO A 351 -5.48 34.98 18.02
N SER A 352 -5.31 34.01 18.92
CA SER A 352 -6.44 33.38 19.60
C SER A 352 -7.15 34.33 20.57
N ILE A 353 -6.47 35.36 21.08
CA ILE A 353 -7.12 36.39 21.91
C ILE A 353 -7.99 37.29 21.04
N LEU A 354 -7.49 37.68 19.86
CA LEU A 354 -8.23 38.55 18.95
C LEU A 354 -9.49 37.86 18.41
N ILE A 355 -9.35 36.60 17.96
CA ILE A 355 -10.47 35.83 17.39
C ILE A 355 -11.55 35.53 18.45
N ASN A 356 -11.17 35.27 19.70
CA ASN A 356 -12.11 35.01 20.79
C ASN A 356 -12.56 36.28 21.54
N SER A 357 -12.28 37.46 20.99
CA SER A 357 -12.64 38.73 21.61
C SER A 357 -14.09 39.12 21.34
N GLN A 358 -14.68 39.92 22.23
CA GLN A 358 -15.98 40.53 22.01
C GLN A 358 -16.01 41.46 20.78
N ALA A 359 -14.85 42.00 20.38
CA ALA A 359 -14.73 42.80 19.16
C ALA A 359 -15.01 41.94 17.91
N MET A 360 -14.53 40.69 17.88
CA MET A 360 -14.80 39.77 16.78
C MET A 360 -16.27 39.37 16.71
N GLU A 361 -16.91 39.12 17.86
CA GLU A 361 -18.34 38.84 17.94
C GLU A 361 -19.19 39.99 17.38
N LYS A 362 -18.86 41.23 17.77
CA LYS A 362 -19.53 42.43 17.26
C LYS A 362 -19.31 42.61 15.76
N LEU A 363 -18.10 42.34 15.28
CA LEU A 363 -17.77 42.42 13.85
C LEU A 363 -18.59 41.42 13.04
N LEU A 364 -18.66 40.16 13.46
CA LEU A 364 -19.46 39.13 12.77
C LEU A 364 -20.96 39.46 12.80
N ALA A 365 -21.48 39.92 13.94
CA ALA A 365 -22.88 40.34 14.04
C ALA A 365 -23.21 41.52 13.11
N ALA A 366 -22.33 42.54 13.05
CA ALA A 366 -22.49 43.67 12.15
C ALA A 366 -22.39 43.25 10.67
N ALA A 367 -21.41 42.40 10.33
CA ALA A 367 -21.26 41.85 8.98
C ALA A 367 -22.49 41.02 8.57
N SER A 368 -23.02 40.21 9.47
CA SER A 368 -24.21 39.39 9.25
C SER A 368 -25.46 40.23 8.93
N GLN A 369 -25.53 41.47 9.41
CA GLN A 369 -26.64 42.39 9.11
C GLN A 369 -26.44 43.17 7.80
N GLN A 370 -25.20 43.50 7.45
CA GLN A 370 -24.89 44.33 6.28
C GLN A 370 -24.75 43.53 4.98
N TYR A 371 -24.35 42.27 5.07
CA TYR A 371 -24.07 41.42 3.92
C TYR A 371 -25.08 40.30 3.79
N ASP A 372 -25.39 39.93 2.55
CA ASP A 372 -26.30 38.82 2.29
C ASP A 372 -25.61 37.49 2.60
N ASN A 373 -24.29 37.41 2.44
CA ASN A 373 -23.46 36.27 2.84
C ASN A 373 -22.10 36.75 3.38
N VAL A 374 -21.63 36.13 4.46
CA VAL A 374 -20.29 36.34 5.02
C VAL A 374 -19.54 35.02 4.96
N ILE A 375 -18.40 34.97 4.28
CA ILE A 375 -17.54 33.79 4.20
C ILE A 375 -16.32 34.03 5.08
N VAL A 376 -16.06 33.13 6.00
CA VAL A 376 -14.94 33.22 6.95
C VAL A 376 -13.95 32.11 6.63
N ASP A 377 -12.76 32.48 6.11
CA ASP A 377 -11.65 31.53 5.97
C ASP A 377 -10.95 31.41 7.32
N SER A 378 -10.96 30.21 7.89
CA SER A 378 -10.47 29.95 9.25
C SER A 378 -9.24 29.04 9.26
N THR A 379 -8.44 29.14 10.32
CA THR A 379 -7.30 28.25 10.57
C THR A 379 -7.75 26.77 10.62
N PRO A 380 -6.91 25.80 10.21
CA PRO A 380 -7.25 24.38 10.35
C PRO A 380 -7.44 23.98 11.82
N MET A 381 -8.37 23.07 12.06
CA MET A 381 -8.74 22.59 13.41
C MET A 381 -7.54 22.02 14.19
N SER A 382 -6.61 21.34 13.50
CA SER A 382 -5.38 20.84 14.13
C SER A 382 -4.41 21.90 14.63
N VAL A 383 -4.57 23.16 14.21
CA VAL A 383 -3.69 24.28 14.56
C VAL A 383 -4.35 25.17 15.59
N ALA A 384 -5.63 25.51 15.39
CA ALA A 384 -6.42 26.29 16.32
C ALA A 384 -7.91 25.94 16.18
N ASN A 385 -8.64 26.02 17.28
CA ASN A 385 -10.05 25.67 17.34
C ASN A 385 -10.97 26.89 17.06
N ASP A 386 -10.51 27.81 16.22
CA ASP A 386 -11.17 29.10 15.97
C ASP A 386 -12.55 28.88 15.30
N ALA A 387 -12.64 27.91 14.38
CA ALA A 387 -13.89 27.58 13.69
C ALA A 387 -14.98 27.02 14.61
N ALA A 388 -14.62 26.31 15.69
CA ALA A 388 -15.57 25.85 16.70
C ALA A 388 -16.23 27.01 17.46
N VAL A 389 -15.48 28.08 17.72
CA VAL A 389 -15.99 29.26 18.43
C VAL A 389 -17.05 29.94 17.60
N PHE A 390 -16.78 30.16 16.31
CA PHE A 390 -17.77 30.70 15.38
C PHE A 390 -18.99 29.79 15.23
N ALA A 391 -18.80 28.47 15.21
CA ALA A 391 -19.92 27.54 15.14
C ALA A 391 -20.81 27.61 16.39
N ARG A 392 -20.24 27.78 17.59
CA ARG A 392 -21.02 28.02 18.83
C ARG A 392 -21.80 29.33 18.81
N GLN A 393 -21.32 30.33 18.06
CA GLN A 393 -22.03 31.59 17.84
C GLN A 393 -23.16 31.46 16.81
N GLY A 394 -23.39 30.26 16.25
CA GLY A 394 -24.49 29.96 15.35
C GLY A 394 -24.16 30.20 13.87
N CYS A 395 -22.89 30.21 13.49
CA CYS A 395 -22.46 30.25 12.08
C CYS A 395 -22.57 28.85 11.43
N THR A 396 -22.80 28.82 10.12
CA THR A 396 -22.79 27.60 9.31
C THR A 396 -21.36 27.10 9.12
N LEU A 397 -21.07 25.85 9.48
CA LEU A 397 -19.73 25.28 9.38
C LEU A 397 -19.58 24.40 8.13
N LEU A 398 -18.62 24.73 7.26
CA LEU A 398 -18.28 23.99 6.06
C LEU A 398 -16.87 23.38 6.18
N MET A 399 -16.80 22.04 6.15
CA MET A 399 -15.53 21.32 6.33
C MET A 399 -14.88 20.96 5.00
N VAL A 400 -13.66 21.41 4.75
CA VAL A 400 -12.88 21.06 3.56
C VAL A 400 -11.94 19.91 3.87
N VAL A 401 -12.03 18.85 3.07
CA VAL A 401 -11.18 17.65 3.20
C VAL A 401 -10.46 17.35 1.89
N GLY A 402 -9.12 17.36 1.90
CA GLY A 402 -8.31 17.17 0.70
C GLY A 402 -7.98 15.70 0.41
N GLN A 403 -8.29 15.21 -0.79
CA GLN A 403 -7.93 13.86 -1.23
C GLN A 403 -6.40 13.71 -1.34
N GLY A 404 -5.85 12.75 -0.58
CA GLY A 404 -4.42 12.46 -0.57
C GLY A 404 -3.55 13.48 0.18
N THR A 405 -4.15 14.50 0.80
CA THR A 405 -3.50 15.44 1.72
C THR A 405 -4.08 15.34 3.14
N GLY A 406 -5.40 15.23 3.28
CA GLY A 406 -6.08 15.05 4.55
C GLY A 406 -5.73 13.72 5.22
N LEU A 407 -5.58 13.75 6.55
CA LEU A 407 -5.19 12.59 7.36
C LEU A 407 -6.40 12.03 8.12
N LYS A 408 -6.61 10.71 8.03
CA LYS A 408 -7.71 10.00 8.71
C LYS A 408 -7.69 10.20 10.22
N LYS A 409 -6.51 10.27 10.83
CA LYS A 409 -6.37 10.54 12.27
C LYS A 409 -6.89 11.95 12.61
N LEU A 410 -6.39 12.96 11.90
CA LEU A 410 -6.72 14.36 12.13
C LEU A 410 -8.22 14.64 11.90
N LEU A 411 -8.81 14.02 10.87
CA LEU A 411 -10.25 14.11 10.62
C LEU A 411 -11.08 13.50 11.77
N ARG A 412 -10.66 12.35 12.29
CA ARG A 412 -11.31 11.72 13.46
C ARG A 412 -11.18 12.57 14.72
N ASP A 413 -10.01 13.14 14.96
CA ASP A 413 -9.77 14.01 16.11
C ASP A 413 -10.65 15.27 16.00
N THR A 414 -10.72 15.88 14.82
CA THR A 414 -11.60 17.03 14.53
C THR A 414 -13.08 16.70 14.74
N ALA A 415 -13.55 15.54 14.26
CA ALA A 415 -14.94 15.11 14.46
C ALA A 415 -15.27 14.89 15.94
N ARG A 416 -14.31 14.38 16.73
CA ARG A 416 -14.46 14.25 18.18
C ARG A 416 -14.55 15.62 18.86
N GLU A 417 -13.73 16.58 18.44
CA GLU A 417 -13.79 17.95 18.94
C GLU A 417 -15.15 18.59 18.70
N PHE A 418 -15.69 18.47 17.47
CA PHE A 418 -17.04 18.93 17.14
C PHE A 418 -18.12 18.27 18.02
N ALA A 419 -18.02 16.95 18.22
CA ALA A 419 -18.95 16.22 19.10
C ALA A 419 -18.88 16.71 20.56
N MET A 420 -17.68 16.99 21.09
CA MET A 420 -17.51 17.46 22.47
C MET A 420 -18.15 18.82 22.73
N ILE A 421 -18.18 19.70 21.73
CA ILE A 421 -18.77 21.05 21.82
C ILE A 421 -20.20 21.13 21.29
N ASN A 422 -20.79 19.98 20.92
CA ASN A 422 -22.12 19.85 20.34
C ASN A 422 -22.32 20.72 19.08
N VAL A 423 -21.32 20.74 18.22
CA VAL A 423 -21.35 21.39 16.90
C VAL A 423 -21.32 20.30 15.83
N ALA A 424 -22.07 20.48 14.76
CA ALA A 424 -22.00 19.61 13.59
C ALA A 424 -21.71 20.46 12.33
N PRO A 425 -20.76 20.06 11.47
CA PRO A 425 -20.63 20.66 10.15
C PRO A 425 -21.91 20.52 9.34
N ALA A 426 -22.35 21.60 8.70
CA ALA A 426 -23.50 21.59 7.80
C ALA A 426 -23.23 20.73 6.55
N GLY A 427 -21.96 20.66 6.13
CA GLY A 427 -21.53 19.80 5.05
C GLY A 427 -20.01 19.74 4.93
N ALA A 428 -19.54 18.85 4.05
CA ALA A 428 -18.14 18.71 3.72
C ALA A 428 -17.87 18.93 2.22
N VAL A 429 -16.74 19.52 1.88
CA VAL A 429 -16.21 19.63 0.52
C VAL A 429 -15.07 18.65 0.36
N PHE A 430 -15.20 17.67 -0.53
CA PHE A 430 -14.12 16.75 -0.84
C PHE A 430 -13.25 17.34 -1.94
N ASN A 431 -12.12 17.92 -1.55
CA ASN A 431 -11.26 18.71 -2.43
C ASN A 431 -10.13 17.87 -3.06
N MET A 432 -9.53 18.38 -4.14
CA MET A 432 -8.38 17.78 -4.83
C MET A 432 -8.63 16.35 -5.34
N VAL A 433 -9.86 16.06 -5.76
CA VAL A 433 -10.24 14.74 -6.27
C VAL A 433 -9.52 14.48 -7.60
N LYS A 434 -8.81 13.36 -7.69
CA LYS A 434 -8.18 12.90 -8.93
C LYS A 434 -9.28 12.49 -9.92
N GLU A 435 -9.30 13.11 -11.09
CA GLU A 435 -10.17 12.68 -12.17
C GLU A 435 -9.73 11.30 -12.70
N THR A 436 -10.51 10.26 -12.43
CA THR A 436 -10.37 8.95 -13.09
C THR A 436 -11.23 8.92 -14.35
N ARG A 437 -10.79 8.19 -15.40
CA ARG A 437 -11.57 8.02 -16.66
C ARG A 437 -13.00 7.50 -16.42
N LEU A 438 -13.21 6.69 -15.38
CA LEU A 438 -14.52 6.16 -14.97
C LEU A 438 -15.39 7.25 -14.31
N ALA A 439 -14.81 8.08 -13.42
CA ALA A 439 -15.50 9.24 -12.86
C ALA A 439 -15.95 10.25 -13.94
N LYS A 440 -15.25 10.29 -15.10
CA LYS A 440 -15.64 11.10 -16.27
C LYS A 440 -16.96 10.64 -16.92
N LYS A 441 -17.29 9.34 -16.83
CA LYS A 441 -18.56 8.75 -17.31
C LYS A 441 -19.65 8.78 -16.23
N ASP A 442 -19.33 8.45 -14.98
CA ASP A 442 -20.31 8.45 -13.88
C ASP A 442 -20.85 9.85 -13.58
N TYR A 443 -20.04 10.90 -13.74
CA TYR A 443 -20.51 12.28 -13.66
C TYR A 443 -21.55 12.63 -14.74
N TYR A 444 -21.51 11.94 -15.88
CA TYR A 444 -22.44 12.14 -17.00
C TYR A 444 -23.71 11.30 -16.80
N TYR A 445 -23.60 10.08 -16.25
CA TYR A 445 -24.76 9.22 -15.95
C TYR A 445 -25.56 9.68 -14.72
N LYS A 446 -24.91 10.21 -13.68
CA LYS A 446 -25.64 10.83 -12.55
C LYS A 446 -26.49 12.03 -13.00
N TYR A 447 -26.16 12.63 -14.14
CA TYR A 447 -26.90 13.73 -14.78
C TYR A 447 -28.08 13.26 -15.66
N SER A 448 -28.09 12.01 -16.12
CA SER A 448 -29.19 11.45 -16.91
C SER A 448 -30.28 10.81 -16.05
N ASP A 449 -29.92 10.21 -14.91
CA ASP A 449 -30.88 9.51 -14.06
C ASP A 449 -31.76 10.46 -13.22
N GLU A 450 -31.25 11.62 -12.79
CA GLU A 450 -32.11 12.63 -12.12
C GLU A 450 -33.14 13.28 -13.06
N LYS A 451 -32.92 13.23 -14.38
CA LYS A 451 -33.90 13.73 -15.39
C LYS A 451 -34.91 12.65 -15.80
N SER A 452 -34.61 11.37 -15.63
CA SER A 452 -35.51 10.27 -15.96
C SER A 452 -36.52 10.00 -14.84
N GLU A 453 -36.16 10.21 -13.56
CA GLU A 453 -37.08 10.11 -12.42
C GLU A 453 -38.16 11.22 -12.41
N LYS A 454 -37.85 12.43 -12.89
CA LYS A 454 -38.84 13.53 -13.00
C LYS A 454 -39.82 13.40 -14.17
N ARG A 455 -39.70 12.36 -15.02
CA ARG A 455 -40.60 12.11 -16.17
C ARG A 455 -41.58 10.94 -15.97
N HIS A 456 -41.49 10.18 -14.88
CA HIS A 456 -42.40 9.06 -14.57
C HIS A 456 -43.46 9.37 -13.50
N GLY A 457 -43.82 10.64 -13.33
CA GLY A 457 -45.07 11.02 -12.66
C GLY A 457 -46.22 11.11 -13.65
N LYS A 458 -46.72 9.98 -14.18
CA LYS A 458 -47.96 9.93 -14.97
C LYS A 458 -49.06 9.27 -14.15
N ALA A 459 -50.16 10.01 -13.98
CA ALA A 459 -51.36 9.67 -13.24
C ALA A 459 -51.94 8.27 -13.58
N PRO A 460 -52.64 7.61 -12.62
CA PRO A 460 -53.25 6.31 -12.86
C PRO A 460 -54.40 6.44 -13.85
N ARG A 461 -54.32 5.67 -14.94
CA ARG A 461 -55.37 5.61 -15.97
C ARG A 461 -56.48 4.68 -15.48
N ALA A 462 -57.68 5.23 -15.34
CA ALA A 462 -58.88 4.53 -14.91
C ALA A 462 -59.19 3.30 -15.77
N ALA A 463 -59.61 2.23 -15.10
CA ALA A 463 -60.11 1.00 -15.69
C ALA A 463 -61.37 1.27 -16.53
N LYS A 464 -61.39 0.75 -17.76
CA LYS A 464 -62.64 0.46 -18.49
C LYS A 464 -62.57 -0.95 -19.06
N SER A 465 -63.40 -1.79 -18.44
CA SER A 465 -64.12 -2.93 -18.96
C SER A 465 -64.41 -2.91 -20.48
N GLY A 466 -64.32 -4.09 -21.12
CA GLY A 466 -65.13 -4.42 -22.28
C GLY A 466 -64.46 -5.35 -23.31
N ALA A 467 -64.88 -6.63 -23.30
CA ALA A 467 -65.02 -7.60 -24.39
C ALA A 467 -64.24 -7.37 -25.71
N ALA A 468 -63.32 -8.25 -26.10
CA ALA A 468 -63.56 -9.50 -26.82
C ALA A 468 -64.25 -9.31 -28.18
N GLU A 469 -63.46 -9.30 -29.26
CA GLU A 469 -63.83 -10.01 -30.49
C GLU A 469 -62.60 -10.25 -31.38
N ALA A 470 -62.57 -11.45 -31.93
CA ALA A 470 -61.52 -12.01 -32.77
C ALA A 470 -61.90 -11.90 -34.24
N THR A 471 -60.91 -11.70 -35.11
CA THR A 471 -60.79 -12.08 -36.54
C THR A 471 -59.67 -11.21 -37.11
N GLY A 472 -58.61 -11.66 -37.78
CA GLY A 472 -58.38 -12.88 -38.54
C GLY A 472 -57.87 -12.45 -39.91
N ALA A 473 -56.67 -12.92 -40.29
CA ALA A 473 -56.11 -13.00 -41.65
C ALA A 473 -55.96 -11.65 -42.42
N SER A 474 -55.06 -11.43 -43.36
CA SER A 474 -54.07 -12.23 -44.10
C SER A 474 -53.23 -11.26 -44.95
N ASP A 475 -52.05 -11.75 -45.35
CA ASP A 475 -51.37 -11.48 -46.62
C ASP A 475 -50.80 -10.10 -46.95
N GLU A 476 -49.47 -10.05 -46.81
CA GLU A 476 -48.49 -10.07 -47.92
C GLU A 476 -48.41 -8.90 -48.95
N PRO A 477 -47.23 -8.73 -49.58
CA PRO A 477 -46.63 -7.43 -49.85
C PRO A 477 -46.49 -7.13 -51.34
N ARG A 478 -46.05 -5.91 -51.67
CA ARG A 478 -45.10 -5.60 -52.78
C ARG A 478 -44.82 -4.09 -52.84
N GLU A 479 -43.56 -3.74 -52.67
CA GLU A 479 -42.70 -3.09 -53.68
C GLU A 479 -43.32 -1.86 -54.37
N ARG A 480 -42.77 -0.69 -54.08
CA ARG A 480 -41.77 -0.04 -54.96
C ARG A 480 -40.97 1.00 -54.19
#